data_AF-A0A258ABN4-F1
#
_entry.id   AF-A0A258ABN4-F1
#
_cell.length_a   1.000
_cell.length_b   1.000
_cell.length_c   1.000
_cell.angle_alpha   90.00
_cell.angle_beta   90.00
_cell.angle_gamma   90.00
#
_symmetry.space_group_name_H-M   'P 1'
#
loop_
_entity.id
_entity.type
_entity.pdbx_description
1 polymer ?
#
loop_
_entity_poly.entity_id
_entity_poly.type
_entity_poly.pdbx_seq_one_letter_code
_entity_poly.pdbx_strand_id
1 'polypeptide(L)' 'MLGRLVVVPDHSGALWLPDERTLVVADLHLEKGSSYARRGVFLPPYDSAATLA' A
#
# COMPACT_ATOMS: atom_id res chain seq x y z
N MET A 1 18.75 -3.31 16.89
CA MET A 1 19.27 -2.19 16.08
C MET A 1 18.93 -2.53 14.63
N LEU A 2 17.79 -2.08 14.12
CA LEU A 2 17.53 -2.16 12.67
C LEU A 2 18.53 -1.18 12.01
N GLY A 3 19.20 -1.65 10.97
CA GLY A 3 20.41 -1.05 10.40
C GLY A 3 20.27 0.42 10.01
N ARG A 4 21.41 1.06 9.78
CA ARG A 4 21.58 2.46 9.43
C ARG A 4 21.10 2.75 7.99
N LEU A 5 19.83 2.49 7.69
CA LEU A 5 19.18 2.81 6.42
C LEU A 5 18.73 4.26 6.41
N VAL A 6 18.99 4.96 5.31
CA VAL A 6 18.36 6.24 5.02
C VAL A 6 16.93 5.95 4.56
N VAL A 7 15.96 6.56 5.24
CA VAL A 7 14.54 6.39 4.93
C VAL A 7 13.87 7.76 4.81
N VAL A 8 13.05 7.92 3.78
CA VAL A 8 12.22 9.11 3.57
C VAL A 8 10.75 8.68 3.67
N PRO A 9 9.99 9.19 4.65
CA PRO A 9 8.56 8.92 4.72
C PRO A 9 7.83 9.66 3.60
N ASP A 10 6.90 8.98 2.94
CA ASP A 10 6.04 9.57 1.91
C ASP A 10 4.60 9.77 2.43
N HIS A 11 3.90 10.78 1.90
CA HIS A 11 2.53 11.10 2.31
C HIS A 11 1.52 9.99 1.99
N SER A 12 1.83 9.09 1.07
CA SER A 12 1.04 7.89 0.78
C SER A 12 1.10 6.82 1.89
N GLY A 13 1.99 6.97 2.88
CA GLY A 13 2.26 5.96 3.92
C GLY A 13 3.33 4.95 3.53
N ALA A 14 4.05 5.18 2.42
CA ALA A 14 5.20 4.39 2.01
C ALA A 14 6.52 4.91 2.62
N LEU A 15 7.57 4.09 2.53
CA LEU A 15 8.96 4.49 2.80
C LEU A 15 9.77 4.43 1.51
N TRP A 16 10.47 5.52 1.19
CA TRP A 16 11.45 5.55 0.11
C TRP A 16 12.87 5.34 0.65
N LEU A 17 13.57 4.35 0.10
CA LEU A 17 14.97 4.02 0.38
C LEU A 17 15.81 4.49 -0.82
N PRO A 18 16.45 5.68 -0.76
CA PRO A 18 17.08 6.31 -1.91
C PRO A 18 18.33 5.57 -2.41
N ASP A 19 19.12 5.01 -1.50
CA ASP A 19 20.37 4.31 -1.84
C ASP A 19 20.09 3.02 -2.62
N GLU A 20 19.01 2.32 -2.27
CA GLU A 20 18.53 1.10 -2.92
C GLU A 20 17.54 1.36 -4.06
N ARG A 21 17.15 2.63 -4.28
CA ARG A 21 16.08 3.03 -5.22
C ARG A 21 14.81 2.19 -5.06
N THR A 22 14.40 1.98 -3.81
CA THR A 22 13.35 1.02 -3.45
C THR A 22 12.22 1.71 -2.70
N LEU A 23 10.98 1.47 -3.15
CA LEU A 23 9.77 1.86 -2.42
C LEU A 23 9.29 0.69 -1.57
N VAL A 24 9.16 0.89 -0.26
CA VAL A 24 8.65 -0.10 0.68
C VAL A 24 7.24 0.28 1.07
N VAL A 25 6.32 -0.67 0.89
CA VAL A 25 4.89 -0.56 1.21
C VAL A 25 4.48 -1.76 2.05
N ALA A 26 3.44 -1.59 2.86
CA ALA A 26 2.87 -2.67 3.67
C ALA A 26 1.34 -2.59 3.65
N ASP A 27 0.68 -3.70 3.95
CA ASP A 27 -0.76 -3.77 4.19
C ASP A 27 -1.63 -3.13 3.09
N LEU A 28 -1.29 -3.36 1.82
CA LEU A 28 -2.02 -2.77 0.68
C LEU A 28 -3.48 -3.24 0.53
N HIS A 29 -3.95 -4.20 1.34
CA HIS A 29 -5.34 -4.67 1.37
C HIS A 29 -6.00 -4.82 -0.01
N LEU A 30 -5.27 -5.38 -0.97
CA LEU A 30 -5.80 -5.59 -2.31
C LEU A 30 -7.04 -6.49 -2.24
N GLU A 31 -7.98 -6.27 -3.16
CA GLU A 31 -9.27 -6.96 -3.22
C GLU A 31 -10.15 -6.78 -1.96
N LYS A 32 -9.98 -5.69 -1.20
CA LYS A 32 -10.84 -5.34 -0.07
C LYS A 32 -12.29 -5.17 -0.56
N GLY A 33 -12.50 -4.49 -1.68
CA GLY A 33 -13.81 -4.31 -2.31
C GLY A 33 -14.49 -5.64 -2.62
N SER A 34 -13.79 -6.51 -3.36
CA SER A 34 -14.25 -7.87 -3.68
C SER A 34 -14.55 -8.71 -2.43
N SER A 35 -13.70 -8.62 -1.40
CA SER A 35 -13.87 -9.34 -0.14
C SER A 35 -15.12 -8.91 0.63
N TYR A 36 -15.38 -7.61 0.70
CA TYR A 36 -16.56 -7.03 1.35
C TYR A 36 -17.84 -7.30 0.55
N ALA A 37 -17.77 -7.24 -0.77
CA ALA A 37 -18.90 -7.53 -1.66
C ALA A 37 -19.44 -8.97 -1.44
N ARG A 38 -18.56 -9.96 -1.25
CA ARG A 38 -18.96 -11.34 -0.89
C ARG A 38 -19.71 -11.46 0.43
N ARG A 39 -19.64 -10.43 1.29
CA ARG A 39 -20.32 -10.35 2.60
C ARG A 39 -21.51 -9.39 2.58
N GLY A 40 -21.92 -8.93 1.40
CA GLY A 40 -23.04 -8.00 1.25
C GLY A 40 -22.73 -6.55 1.63
N VAL A 41 -21.46 -6.19 1.86
CA VAL A 41 -21.03 -4.80 2.08
C VAL A 41 -20.46 -4.26 0.78
N PHE A 42 -21.10 -3.23 0.23
CA PHE A 42 -20.67 -2.64 -1.04
C PHE A 42 -19.65 -1.51 -0.80
N LEU A 43 -18.47 -1.64 -1.41
CA LEU A 43 -17.46 -0.59 -1.53
C LEU A 43 -17.34 -0.21 -3.02
N PRO A 44 -16.81 0.98 -3.35
CA PRO A 44 -16.52 1.33 -4.75
C PRO A 44 -15.69 0.24 -5.45
N PRO A 45 -16.01 -0.11 -6.70
CA PRO A 45 -15.27 -1.13 -7.44
C PRO A 45 -13.85 -0.64 -7.79
N TYR A 46 -12.98 -1.60 -8.14
CA TYR A 46 -11.62 -1.35 -8.61
C TYR A 46 -10.68 -0.74 -7.55
N ASP A 47 -10.88 -1.05 -6.27
CA ASP A 47 -10.05 -0.58 -5.16
C ASP A 47 -8.57 -0.95 -5.33
N SER A 48 -8.28 -2.16 -5.85
CA SER A 48 -6.91 -2.58 -6.18
C SER A 48 -6.26 -1.66 -7.24
N ALA A 49 -6.96 -1.38 -8.33
CA ALA A 49 -6.42 -0.54 -9.42
C ALA A 49 -6.28 0.92 -8.97
N ALA A 50 -7.24 1.44 -8.20
CA ALA A 50 -7.17 2.78 -7.63
C ALA A 50 -6.01 2.95 -6.64
N THR A 51 -5.62 1.88 -5.92
CA THR A 51 -4.48 1.91 -4.99
C THR A 51 -3.13 1.89 -5.73
N LEU A 52 -3.07 1.31 -6.92
CA LEU A 52 -1.82 1.13 -7.69
C LEU A 52 -1.61 2.18 -8.80
N ALA A 53 -2.57 3.08 -9.02
CA ALA A 53 -2.51 4.14 -10.03
C ALA A 53 -1.71 5.37 -9.54
#